data_AF-A0A926H8J6-F1
#
_entry.id   AF-A0A926H8J6-F1
#
_cell.length_a   1.000
_cell.length_b   1.000
_cell.length_c   1.000
_cell.angle_alpha   90.00
_cell.angle_beta   90.00
_cell.angle_gamma   90.00
#
_symmetry.space_group_name_H-M   'P 1'
#
loop_
_entity.id
_entity.type
_entity.pdbx_description
1 polymer ?
#
loop_
_entity_poly.entity_id
_entity_poly.type
_entity_poly.pdbx_seq_one_letter_code
_entity_poly.pdbx_strand_id
1 'polypeptide(L)'
;MRKIFLMASVVLLPALTFAQNTQWYLLDPKLDTAIGISSERTYRELLKNRKPTPVVVAVIDGGIDTAHADLKRVLLINPKEIAGNKQDDDKNGYADDIHGWNFIGNKDGRNVQYETSEATRLYVALKPKYEKDGQLADRKALKPDQQTEFDQYVKLKDEVEKNSQKYRQQYTAYSGYLMQFTTVSEELKKALGVAKLDTATLRKAKPADLDTQRRVTGLLKVMESQNYGSDTDLINELSKGIEQLKSRAEYAYNPAYDARTIVGDNPTDLADRDYGNADINGPDAHHGT
;
A
#
# COMPACT_ATOMS: atom_id res chain seq x y z
N MET A 1 -14.64 17.02 43.15
CA MET A 1 -14.54 16.39 41.82
C MET A 1 -14.54 17.48 40.74
N ARG A 2 -13.37 17.91 40.28
CA ARG A 2 -13.21 18.88 39.18
C ARG A 2 -12.96 18.07 37.90
N LYS A 3 -13.84 18.19 36.91
CA LYS A 3 -13.64 17.62 35.57
C LYS A 3 -12.71 18.56 34.80
N ILE A 4 -11.52 18.07 34.45
CA ILE A 4 -10.56 18.76 33.59
C ILE A 4 -10.97 18.46 32.14
N PHE A 5 -11.40 19.49 31.41
CA PHE A 5 -11.49 19.44 29.95
C PHE A 5 -10.10 19.72 29.39
N LEU A 6 -9.48 18.72 28.75
CA LEU A 6 -8.29 18.95 27.92
C LEU A 6 -8.77 19.43 26.54
N MET A 7 -8.70 20.74 26.29
CA MET A 7 -8.69 21.28 24.93
C MET A 7 -7.25 21.21 24.43
N ALA A 8 -6.97 20.33 23.47
CA ALA A 8 -5.73 20.37 22.71
C ALA A 8 -5.87 21.45 21.62
N SER A 9 -5.38 22.65 21.91
CA SER A 9 -5.23 23.72 20.93
C SER A 9 -3.94 23.49 20.14
N VAL A 10 -4.07 22.89 18.95
CA VAL A 10 -3.01 22.93 17.94
C VAL A 10 -3.12 24.28 17.23
N VAL A 11 -2.15 25.15 17.47
CA VAL A 11 -1.98 26.39 16.70
C VAL A 11 -1.36 26.00 15.35
N LEU A 12 -2.18 25.94 14.29
CA LEU A 12 -1.69 25.91 12.92
C LEU A 12 -1.53 27.35 12.42
N LEU A 13 -0.28 27.78 12.21
CA LEU A 13 0.00 28.88 11.29
C LEU A 13 -0.42 28.45 9.87
N PRO A 14 -1.13 29.29 9.11
CA PRO A 14 -1.44 28.98 7.72
C PRO A 14 -0.15 29.11 6.91
N ALA A 15 0.52 27.99 6.65
CA ALA A 15 1.44 27.92 5.53
C ALA A 15 0.58 27.99 4.26
N LEU A 16 0.76 29.04 3.46
CA LEU A 16 0.23 29.09 2.10
C LEU A 16 0.92 27.98 1.31
N THR A 17 0.28 26.82 1.22
CA THR A 17 0.73 25.72 0.38
C THR A 17 0.25 25.99 -1.05
N PHE A 18 1.16 26.42 -1.91
CA PHE A 18 0.91 26.37 -3.35
C PHE A 18 0.96 24.91 -3.80
N ALA A 19 0.06 24.52 -4.71
CA ALA A 19 0.15 23.22 -5.36
C ALA A 19 1.53 23.11 -6.01
N GLN A 20 2.28 22.07 -5.62
CA GLN A 20 3.59 21.82 -6.19
C GLN A 20 3.43 21.54 -7.68
N ASN A 21 4.30 22.13 -8.51
CA ASN A 21 4.27 21.89 -9.96
C ASN A 21 4.32 20.38 -10.24
N THR A 22 3.53 19.91 -11.20
CA THR A 22 3.62 18.52 -11.67
C THR A 22 5.05 18.25 -12.12
N GLN A 23 5.61 17.12 -11.69
CA GLN A 23 7.01 16.73 -11.97
C GLN A 23 8.09 17.63 -11.36
N TRP A 24 7.81 18.31 -10.24
CA TRP A 24 8.80 19.08 -9.48
C TRP A 24 10.12 18.34 -9.21
N TYR A 25 10.07 17.01 -9.09
CA TYR A 25 11.23 16.17 -8.85
C TYR A 25 12.25 16.22 -10.00
N LEU A 26 11.87 16.68 -11.19
CA LEU A 26 12.77 16.85 -12.33
C LEU A 26 13.47 18.22 -12.38
N LEU A 27 13.00 19.18 -11.59
CA LEU A 27 13.43 20.58 -11.61
C LEU A 27 14.75 20.82 -10.86
N ASP A 28 15.34 22.00 -11.02
CA ASP A 28 16.58 22.39 -10.38
C ASP A 28 16.32 23.24 -9.10
N PRO A 29 16.91 22.88 -7.95
CA PRO A 29 16.71 23.62 -6.70
C PRO A 29 17.10 25.10 -6.74
N LYS A 30 18.08 25.47 -7.55
CA LYS A 30 18.58 26.86 -7.64
C LYS A 30 17.79 27.69 -8.65
N LEU A 31 17.33 27.06 -9.74
CA LEU A 31 16.63 27.78 -10.81
C LEU A 31 15.12 27.86 -10.58
N ASP A 32 14.53 26.78 -10.07
CA ASP A 32 13.07 26.59 -10.06
C ASP A 32 12.49 26.67 -8.64
N THR A 33 13.33 26.84 -7.60
CA THR A 33 12.95 26.86 -6.18
C THR A 33 12.24 25.58 -5.67
N ALA A 34 12.26 24.51 -6.47
CA ALA A 34 11.78 23.17 -6.13
C ALA A 34 12.95 22.22 -5.88
N ILE A 35 12.89 21.38 -4.84
CA ILE A 35 13.97 20.45 -4.45
C ILE A 35 14.01 19.21 -5.37
N GLY A 36 14.14 19.40 -6.69
CA GLY A 36 14.27 18.32 -7.67
C GLY A 36 15.71 17.88 -7.93
N ILE A 37 15.89 16.94 -8.85
CA ILE A 37 17.20 16.33 -9.18
C ILE A 37 17.90 16.97 -10.39
N SER A 38 17.40 18.11 -10.89
CA SER A 38 17.97 18.83 -12.04
C SER A 38 18.06 17.99 -13.34
N SER A 39 17.19 17.00 -13.53
CA SER A 39 17.20 16.13 -14.72
C SER A 39 16.87 16.91 -15.99
N GLU A 40 15.87 17.79 -15.98
CA GLU A 40 15.53 18.65 -17.14
C GLU A 40 16.72 19.51 -17.58
N ARG A 41 17.40 20.11 -16.59
CA ARG A 41 18.60 20.91 -16.84
C ARG A 41 19.72 20.07 -17.43
N THR A 42 19.93 18.86 -16.91
CA THR A 42 20.93 17.91 -17.41
C THR A 42 20.69 17.57 -18.89
N TYR A 43 19.44 17.31 -19.27
CA TYR A 43 19.08 17.09 -20.68
C TYR A 43 19.39 18.30 -21.56
N ARG A 44 19.06 19.52 -21.11
CA ARG A 44 19.28 20.76 -21.89
C ARG A 44 20.75 21.16 -22.01
N GLU A 45 21.54 21.02 -20.94
CA GLU A 45 22.88 21.60 -20.85
C GLU A 45 23.98 20.58 -21.12
N LEU A 46 23.86 19.37 -20.57
CA LEU A 46 24.95 18.38 -20.58
C LEU A 46 24.77 17.31 -21.66
N LEU A 47 23.51 16.93 -21.95
CA LEU A 47 23.20 15.82 -22.85
C LEU A 47 22.75 16.25 -24.26
N LYS A 48 22.53 17.54 -24.51
CA LYS A 48 22.00 18.08 -25.78
C LYS A 48 22.66 17.53 -27.04
N ASN A 49 23.99 17.33 -27.01
CA ASN A 49 24.78 16.86 -28.15
C ASN A 49 25.33 15.44 -27.96
N ARG A 50 24.81 14.68 -27.00
CA ARG A 50 25.24 13.31 -26.72
C ARG A 50 24.28 12.33 -27.39
N LYS A 51 24.85 11.30 -28.02
CA LYS A 51 24.06 10.20 -28.57
C LYS A 51 23.61 9.28 -27.43
N PRO A 52 22.31 9.03 -27.24
CA PRO A 52 21.84 8.11 -26.22
C PRO A 52 22.17 6.66 -26.60
N THR A 53 22.45 5.85 -25.59
CA THR A 53 22.57 4.39 -25.71
C THR A 53 21.45 3.76 -24.89
N PRO A 54 20.63 2.86 -25.45
CA PRO A 54 19.63 2.13 -24.69
C PRO A 54 20.28 1.33 -23.55
N VAL A 55 19.69 1.42 -22.37
CA VAL A 55 20.06 0.63 -21.18
C VAL A 55 18.85 -0.19 -20.79
N VAL A 56 19.05 -1.49 -20.58
CA VAL A 56 18.01 -2.36 -20.02
C VAL A 56 18.05 -2.22 -18.50
N VAL A 57 16.90 -1.90 -17.91
CA VAL A 57 16.74 -1.74 -16.47
C VAL A 57 15.72 -2.77 -15.99
N ALA A 58 16.12 -3.64 -15.06
CA ALA A 58 15.20 -4.56 -14.40
C ALA A 58 14.50 -3.83 -13.24
N VAL A 59 13.18 -3.89 -13.23
CA VAL A 59 12.33 -3.31 -12.17
C VAL A 59 11.69 -4.47 -11.40
N ILE A 60 11.89 -4.50 -10.08
CA ILE A 60 11.31 -5.50 -9.18
C ILE A 60 10.30 -4.77 -8.29
N ASP A 61 9.01 -4.87 -8.62
CA ASP A 61 7.92 -4.12 -7.99
C ASP A 61 6.62 -4.95 -7.97
N GLY A 62 5.47 -4.34 -7.65
CA GLY A 62 4.16 -4.98 -7.56
C GLY A 62 3.49 -5.34 -8.89
N GLY A 63 4.10 -4.95 -10.02
CA GLY A 63 3.62 -5.19 -11.37
C GLY A 63 3.83 -3.97 -12.26
N ILE A 64 3.33 -4.05 -13.49
CA ILE A 64 3.35 -2.95 -14.46
C ILE A 64 2.14 -3.05 -15.39
N ASP A 65 1.43 -1.95 -15.63
CA ASP A 65 0.40 -1.90 -16.68
C ASP A 65 1.07 -1.93 -18.06
N THR A 66 1.09 -3.12 -18.65
CA THR A 66 1.65 -3.36 -19.99
C THR A 66 0.89 -2.64 -21.11
N ALA A 67 -0.33 -2.16 -20.84
CA ALA A 67 -1.12 -1.36 -21.77
C ALA A 67 -0.94 0.16 -21.60
N HIS A 68 -0.18 0.61 -20.59
CA HIS A 68 0.00 2.02 -20.31
C HIS A 68 0.61 2.76 -21.50
N ALA A 69 -0.07 3.82 -21.96
CA ALA A 69 0.21 4.47 -23.25
C ALA A 69 1.65 5.01 -23.36
N ASP A 70 2.25 5.43 -22.25
CA ASP A 70 3.63 5.94 -22.22
C ASP A 70 4.70 4.88 -21.94
N LEU A 71 4.32 3.72 -21.38
CA LEU A 71 5.28 2.67 -21.01
C LEU A 71 5.39 1.57 -22.05
N LYS A 72 4.28 1.21 -22.73
CA LYS A 72 4.24 0.10 -23.70
C LYS A 72 5.36 0.15 -24.75
N ARG A 73 5.78 1.34 -25.17
CA ARG A 73 6.84 1.55 -26.18
C ARG A 73 8.27 1.33 -25.66
N VAL A 74 8.47 1.32 -24.35
CA VAL A 74 9.79 1.16 -23.71
C VAL A 74 9.94 -0.16 -22.95
N LEU A 75 8.89 -0.99 -22.88
CA LEU A 75 8.98 -2.33 -22.33
C LEU A 75 9.96 -3.17 -23.14
N LEU A 76 10.84 -3.87 -22.43
CA LEU A 76 11.70 -4.87 -23.05
C LEU A 76 10.83 -5.97 -23.67
N ILE A 77 11.19 -6.44 -24.85
CA ILE A 77 10.64 -7.66 -25.46
C ILE A 77 11.78 -8.68 -25.43
N ASN A 78 11.58 -9.83 -24.78
CA ASN A 78 12.54 -10.94 -24.84
C ASN A 78 12.58 -11.46 -26.29
N PRO A 79 13.66 -11.23 -27.07
CA PRO A 79 13.69 -11.60 -28.48
C PRO A 79 13.89 -13.12 -28.68
N LYS A 80 14.10 -13.88 -27.61
CA LYS A 80 14.32 -15.32 -27.67
C LYS A 80 13.06 -16.14 -27.39
N GLU A 81 11.96 -15.49 -27.02
CA GLU A 81 10.68 -16.11 -26.74
C GLU A 81 9.69 -15.91 -27.88
N ILE A 82 8.82 -16.91 -28.10
CA ILE A 82 7.72 -16.87 -29.08
C ILE A 82 6.41 -16.68 -28.32
N ALA A 83 5.92 -15.44 -28.30
CA ALA A 83 4.74 -15.06 -27.54
C ALA A 83 3.52 -15.98 -27.76
N GLY A 84 3.05 -16.58 -26.65
CA GLY A 84 1.81 -17.33 -26.57
C GLY A 84 1.93 -18.80 -26.95
N ASN A 85 3.14 -19.34 -27.08
CA ASN A 85 3.36 -20.75 -27.39
C ASN A 85 3.41 -21.64 -26.12
N LYS A 86 3.40 -21.03 -24.93
CA LYS A 86 3.46 -21.67 -23.60
C LYS A 86 4.69 -22.54 -23.38
N GLN A 87 5.79 -22.23 -24.06
CA GLN A 87 7.07 -22.92 -23.95
C GLN A 87 8.13 -21.93 -23.46
N ASP A 88 9.17 -22.47 -22.84
CA ASP A 88 10.40 -21.75 -22.50
C ASP A 88 11.37 -21.97 -23.67
N ASP A 89 11.32 -21.07 -24.65
CA ASP A 89 12.06 -21.18 -25.91
C ASP A 89 13.55 -20.92 -25.71
N ASP A 90 13.89 -20.04 -24.77
CA ASP A 90 15.27 -19.64 -24.49
C ASP A 90 15.95 -20.48 -23.39
N LYS A 91 15.18 -21.35 -22.72
CA LYS A 91 15.59 -22.29 -21.68
C LYS A 91 16.09 -21.61 -20.41
N ASN A 92 15.50 -20.46 -20.07
CA ASN A 92 15.84 -19.71 -18.86
C ASN A 92 15.04 -20.15 -17.61
N GLY A 93 14.02 -21.00 -17.78
CA GLY A 93 13.13 -21.50 -16.75
C GLY A 93 11.73 -20.88 -16.76
N TYR A 94 11.46 -19.89 -17.61
CA TYR A 94 10.24 -19.08 -17.58
C TYR A 94 9.56 -19.05 -18.96
N ALA A 95 8.51 -19.84 -19.11
CA ALA A 95 7.78 -19.93 -20.38
C ALA A 95 7.02 -18.63 -20.70
N ASP A 96 7.14 -18.12 -21.94
CA ASP A 96 6.47 -16.89 -22.41
C ASP A 96 6.84 -15.62 -21.59
N ASP A 97 8.06 -15.48 -21.07
CA ASP A 97 8.51 -14.30 -20.30
C ASP A 97 8.81 -13.05 -21.16
N ILE A 98 7.89 -12.73 -22.09
CA ILE A 98 8.02 -11.72 -23.15
C ILE A 98 8.42 -10.34 -22.61
N HIS A 99 7.86 -9.93 -21.47
CA HIS A 99 8.11 -8.62 -20.86
C HIS A 99 8.72 -8.71 -19.46
N GLY A 100 8.97 -9.93 -18.96
CA GLY A 100 9.37 -10.21 -17.59
C GLY A 100 8.59 -11.37 -16.99
N TRP A 101 8.69 -11.51 -15.67
CA TRP A 101 8.13 -12.63 -14.93
C TRP A 101 7.51 -12.19 -13.60
N ASN A 102 6.41 -12.84 -13.22
CA ASN A 102 5.74 -12.61 -11.96
C ASN A 102 6.03 -13.75 -10.98
N PHE A 103 6.89 -13.47 -10.00
CA PHE A 103 7.34 -14.41 -8.97
C PHE A 103 6.36 -14.59 -7.79
N ILE A 104 5.30 -13.80 -7.73
CA ILE A 104 4.27 -13.86 -6.69
C ILE A 104 2.92 -14.35 -7.24
N GLY A 105 2.94 -14.87 -8.47
CA GLY A 105 1.81 -15.47 -9.16
C GLY A 105 1.89 -16.99 -9.17
N ASN A 106 0.84 -17.62 -9.70
CA ASN A 106 0.79 -19.05 -9.92
C ASN A 106 0.31 -19.40 -11.33
N LYS A 107 0.42 -20.68 -11.72
CA LYS A 107 0.05 -21.17 -13.06
C LYS A 107 -1.45 -21.03 -13.39
N ASP A 108 -2.31 -20.84 -12.37
CA ASP A 108 -3.74 -20.58 -12.54
C ASP A 108 -4.09 -19.10 -12.74
N GLY A 109 -3.09 -18.20 -12.73
CA GLY A 109 -3.27 -16.76 -12.83
C GLY A 109 -3.66 -16.07 -11.52
N ARG A 110 -3.54 -16.75 -10.38
CA ARG A 110 -3.72 -16.14 -9.05
C ARG A 110 -2.42 -15.44 -8.63
N ASN A 111 -2.56 -14.29 -7.98
CA ASN A 111 -1.46 -13.49 -7.49
C ASN A 111 -1.58 -13.28 -5.97
N VAL A 112 -0.44 -13.21 -5.28
CA VAL A 112 -0.39 -12.81 -3.87
C VAL A 112 -0.74 -11.32 -3.76
N GLN A 113 -1.93 -11.02 -3.24
CA GLN A 113 -2.37 -9.66 -2.97
C GLN A 113 -1.92 -9.15 -1.59
N TYR A 114 -1.92 -10.04 -0.60
CA TYR A 114 -1.48 -9.72 0.76
C TYR A 114 -0.47 -10.75 1.24
N GLU A 115 0.50 -10.30 2.03
CA GLU A 115 1.57 -11.12 2.58
C GLU A 115 1.70 -10.87 4.08
N THR A 116 2.21 -11.89 4.77
CA THR A 116 2.63 -11.83 6.17
C THR A 116 3.89 -10.97 6.32
N SER A 117 4.00 -10.24 7.44
CA SER A 117 5.25 -9.56 7.79
C SER A 117 6.37 -10.57 8.04
N GLU A 118 7.63 -10.17 7.83
CA GLU A 118 8.78 -11.00 8.20
C GLU A 118 8.72 -11.45 9.66
N ALA A 119 8.31 -10.55 10.57
CA ALA A 119 8.15 -10.87 11.97
C ALA A 119 7.16 -12.04 12.20
N THR A 120 6.03 -12.03 11.50
CA THR A 120 5.04 -13.11 11.54
C THR A 120 5.60 -14.42 10.99
N ARG A 121 6.35 -14.39 9.87
CA ARG A 121 6.96 -15.58 9.28
C ARG A 121 7.97 -16.23 10.23
N LEU A 122 8.86 -15.43 10.81
CA LEU A 122 9.85 -15.91 11.77
C LEU A 122 9.19 -16.42 13.07
N TYR A 123 8.14 -15.73 13.54
CA TYR A 123 7.33 -16.21 14.67
C TYR A 123 6.73 -17.59 14.39
N VAL A 124 6.06 -17.78 13.25
CA VAL A 124 5.45 -19.06 12.86
C VAL A 124 6.51 -20.16 12.71
N ALA A 125 7.63 -19.86 12.08
CA ALA A 125 8.71 -20.84 11.85
C ALA A 125 9.37 -21.31 13.16
N LEU A 126 9.57 -20.40 14.12
CA LEU A 126 10.22 -20.71 15.40
C LEU A 126 9.26 -21.25 16.47
N LYS A 127 7.94 -21.01 16.33
CA LYS A 127 6.93 -21.42 17.29
C LYS A 127 7.01 -22.91 17.67
N PRO A 128 7.09 -23.88 16.73
CA PRO A 128 7.19 -25.29 17.08
C PRO A 128 8.45 -25.68 17.88
N LYS A 129 9.52 -24.88 17.79
CA LYS A 129 10.80 -25.11 18.49
C LYS A 129 10.76 -24.63 19.94
N TYR A 130 10.03 -23.54 20.19
CA TYR A 130 10.09 -22.81 21.46
C TYR A 130 8.77 -22.71 22.20
N GLU A 131 7.69 -23.23 21.63
CA GLU A 131 6.38 -23.26 22.25
C GLU A 131 5.71 -24.62 22.03
N LYS A 132 5.18 -25.19 23.11
CA LYS A 132 4.39 -26.42 23.09
C LYS A 132 3.14 -26.22 23.92
N ASP A 133 1.98 -26.48 23.34
CA ASP A 133 0.67 -26.33 24.01
C ASP A 133 0.47 -24.93 24.64
N GLY A 134 0.99 -23.89 23.98
CA GLY A 134 0.94 -22.50 24.45
C GLY A 134 1.98 -22.13 25.51
N GLN A 135 2.80 -23.08 25.96
CA GLN A 135 3.85 -22.87 26.95
C GLN A 135 5.21 -22.67 26.29
N LEU A 136 5.93 -21.62 26.72
CA LEU A 136 7.28 -21.32 26.26
C LEU A 136 8.29 -22.32 26.83
N ALA A 137 9.32 -22.65 26.05
CA ALA A 137 10.48 -23.39 26.52
C ALA A 137 11.18 -22.64 27.67
N ASP A 138 11.79 -23.39 28.60
CA ASP A 138 12.65 -22.80 29.62
C ASP A 138 13.97 -22.35 29.01
N ARG A 139 14.16 -21.03 28.92
CA ARG A 139 15.40 -20.41 28.42
C ARG A 139 16.66 -20.98 29.07
N LYS A 140 16.63 -21.30 30.38
CA LYS A 140 17.81 -21.80 31.11
C LYS A 140 18.17 -23.24 30.73
N ALA A 141 17.20 -24.00 30.22
CA ALA A 141 17.41 -25.36 29.74
C ALA A 141 17.91 -25.42 28.28
N LEU A 142 17.92 -24.28 27.57
CA LEU A 142 18.39 -24.19 26.19
C LEU A 142 19.92 -24.05 26.10
N LYS A 143 20.48 -24.57 25.00
CA LYS A 143 21.89 -24.37 24.66
C LYS A 143 22.20 -22.87 24.43
N PRO A 144 23.44 -22.40 24.65
CA PRO A 144 23.77 -20.98 24.52
C PRO A 144 23.38 -20.33 23.18
N ASP A 145 23.59 -21.04 22.07
CA ASP A 145 23.19 -20.64 20.72
C ASP A 145 21.68 -20.55 20.54
N GLN A 146 20.93 -21.46 21.17
CA GLN A 146 19.46 -21.47 21.17
C GLN A 146 18.85 -20.38 22.05
N GLN A 147 19.57 -19.88 23.06
CA GLN A 147 19.06 -18.83 23.94
C GLN A 147 18.89 -17.50 23.19
N THR A 148 19.83 -17.15 22.30
CA THR A 148 19.73 -15.92 21.49
C THR A 148 18.54 -15.98 20.52
N GLU A 149 18.35 -17.11 19.83
CA GLU A 149 17.21 -17.32 18.93
C GLU A 149 15.88 -17.36 19.71
N PHE A 150 15.86 -17.95 20.91
CA PHE A 150 14.70 -17.89 21.80
C PHE A 150 14.35 -16.46 22.23
N ASP A 151 15.36 -15.65 22.59
CA ASP A 151 15.15 -14.24 22.96
C ASP A 151 14.59 -13.43 21.78
N GLN A 152 14.97 -13.76 20.54
CA GLN A 152 14.38 -13.19 19.33
C GLN A 152 12.94 -13.67 19.14
N TYR A 153 12.68 -14.98 19.28
CA TYR A 153 11.34 -15.56 19.20
C TYR A 153 10.35 -14.88 20.16
N VAL A 154 10.76 -14.67 21.42
CA VAL A 154 9.91 -13.99 22.42
C VAL A 154 9.55 -12.57 22.00
N LYS A 155 10.50 -11.81 21.41
CA LYS A 155 10.24 -10.46 20.88
C LYS A 155 9.29 -10.48 19.68
N LEU A 156 9.51 -11.41 18.76
CA LEU A 156 8.67 -11.59 17.57
C LEU A 156 7.23 -11.96 17.96
N LYS A 157 7.07 -12.89 18.91
CA LYS A 157 5.77 -13.27 19.46
C LYS A 157 5.03 -12.05 20.02
N ASP A 158 5.70 -11.28 20.89
CA ASP A 158 5.13 -10.09 21.52
C ASP A 158 4.74 -9.03 20.47
N GLU A 159 5.60 -8.78 19.48
CA GLU A 159 5.31 -7.84 18.38
C GLU A 159 4.09 -8.28 17.56
N VAL A 160 4.05 -9.54 17.13
CA VAL A 160 2.99 -10.08 16.27
C VAL A 160 1.66 -10.08 17.02
N GLU A 161 1.62 -10.53 18.28
CA GLU A 161 0.37 -10.59 19.07
C GLU A 161 -0.16 -9.18 19.35
N LYS A 162 0.70 -8.24 19.78
CA LYS A 162 0.31 -6.84 20.01
C LYS A 162 -0.19 -6.16 18.74
N ASN A 163 0.54 -6.30 17.64
CA ASN A 163 0.15 -5.68 16.37
C ASN A 163 -1.11 -6.31 15.79
N SER A 164 -1.27 -7.63 15.89
CA SER A 164 -2.50 -8.32 15.46
C SER A 164 -3.73 -7.77 16.19
N GLN A 165 -3.67 -7.67 17.52
CA GLN A 165 -4.76 -7.11 18.32
C GLN A 165 -5.01 -5.63 17.98
N LYS A 166 -3.95 -4.82 17.94
CA LYS A 166 -4.02 -3.39 17.63
C LYS A 166 -4.67 -3.13 16.28
N TYR A 167 -4.18 -3.78 15.22
CA TYR A 167 -4.67 -3.51 13.86
C TYR A 167 -6.08 -4.07 13.64
N ARG A 168 -6.46 -5.20 14.25
CA ARG A 168 -7.85 -5.69 14.21
C ARG A 168 -8.83 -4.72 14.87
N GLN A 169 -8.46 -4.16 16.02
CA GLN A 169 -9.28 -3.15 16.69
C GLN A 169 -9.40 -1.88 15.85
N GLN A 170 -8.28 -1.39 15.28
CA GLN A 170 -8.28 -0.22 14.41
C GLN A 170 -9.12 -0.47 13.14
N TYR A 171 -8.89 -1.58 12.44
CA TYR A 171 -9.65 -1.94 11.24
C TYR A 171 -11.16 -1.98 11.50
N THR A 172 -11.58 -2.63 12.60
CA THR A 172 -13.00 -2.69 13.01
C THR A 172 -13.56 -1.29 13.29
N ALA A 173 -12.83 -0.48 14.08
CA ALA A 173 -13.28 0.86 14.45
C ALA A 173 -13.40 1.80 13.24
N TYR A 174 -12.42 1.81 12.36
CA TYR A 174 -12.42 2.67 11.16
C TYR A 174 -13.44 2.21 10.12
N SER A 175 -13.62 0.90 9.94
CA SER A 175 -14.68 0.37 9.07
C SER A 175 -16.07 0.77 9.57
N GLY A 176 -16.30 0.68 10.89
CA GLY A 176 -17.53 1.15 11.51
C GLY A 176 -17.73 2.67 11.35
N TYR A 177 -16.65 3.45 11.49
CA TYR A 177 -16.68 4.89 11.25
C TYR A 177 -17.03 5.23 9.80
N LEU A 178 -16.42 4.58 8.81
CA LEU A 178 -16.73 4.79 7.39
C LEU A 178 -18.19 4.44 7.08
N MET A 179 -18.71 3.34 7.62
CA MET A 179 -20.11 2.96 7.46
C MET A 179 -21.04 4.05 8.03
N GLN A 180 -20.77 4.53 9.24
CA GLN A 180 -21.56 5.60 9.86
C GLN A 180 -21.46 6.91 9.07
N PHE A 181 -20.26 7.28 8.62
CA PHE A 181 -20.03 8.48 7.82
C PHE A 181 -20.78 8.41 6.49
N THR A 182 -20.74 7.27 5.81
CA THR A 182 -21.46 7.05 4.55
C THR A 182 -22.96 7.20 4.75
N THR A 183 -23.53 6.60 5.80
CA THR A 183 -24.95 6.77 6.16
C THR A 183 -25.30 8.23 6.39
N VAL A 184 -24.50 8.96 7.19
CA VAL A 184 -24.75 10.38 7.45
C VAL A 184 -24.61 11.22 6.18
N SER A 185 -23.67 10.90 5.29
CA SER A 185 -23.53 11.58 4.00
C SER A 185 -24.80 11.40 3.15
N GLU A 186 -25.32 10.18 3.05
CA GLU A 186 -26.55 9.89 2.30
C GLU A 186 -27.79 10.53 2.92
N GLU A 187 -27.89 10.59 4.26
CA GLU A 187 -28.94 11.32 4.96
C GLU A 187 -28.88 12.82 4.68
N LEU A 188 -27.68 13.42 4.70
CA LEU A 188 -27.48 14.84 4.37
C LEU A 188 -27.84 15.13 2.91
N LYS A 189 -27.47 14.27 1.96
CA LYS A 189 -27.88 14.40 0.55
C LYS A 189 -29.41 14.47 0.42
N LYS A 190 -30.12 13.56 1.11
CA LYS A 190 -31.59 13.52 1.13
C LYS A 190 -32.17 14.77 1.78
N ALA A 191 -31.66 15.19 2.94
CA ALA A 191 -32.15 16.36 3.67
C ALA A 191 -31.97 17.67 2.89
N LEU A 192 -30.89 17.77 2.10
CA LEU A 192 -30.61 18.93 1.27
C LEU A 192 -31.22 18.86 -0.14
N GLY A 193 -31.74 17.69 -0.55
CA GLY A 193 -32.26 17.48 -1.90
C GLY A 193 -31.20 17.55 -2.99
N VAL A 194 -29.97 17.10 -2.70
CA VAL A 194 -28.82 17.17 -3.60
C VAL A 194 -28.25 15.80 -3.91
N ALA A 195 -27.73 15.62 -5.12
CA ALA A 195 -27.09 14.37 -5.53
C ALA A 195 -25.63 14.25 -5.03
N LYS A 196 -24.98 15.38 -4.74
CA LYS A 196 -23.56 15.44 -4.36
C LYS A 196 -23.36 16.40 -3.19
N LEU A 197 -22.48 16.05 -2.26
CA LEU A 197 -22.01 16.95 -1.21
C LEU A 197 -20.60 17.41 -1.51
N ASP A 198 -20.48 18.51 -2.26
CA ASP A 198 -19.22 19.23 -2.41
C ASP A 198 -19.16 20.48 -1.53
N THR A 199 -17.94 21.02 -1.37
CA THR A 199 -17.72 22.22 -0.55
C THR A 199 -18.60 23.41 -1.00
N ALA A 200 -18.86 23.54 -2.30
CA ALA A 200 -19.70 24.62 -2.84
C ALA A 200 -21.17 24.46 -2.41
N THR A 201 -21.69 23.23 -2.45
CA THR A 201 -23.04 22.88 -2.00
C THR A 201 -23.18 23.13 -0.50
N LEU A 202 -22.23 22.64 0.30
CA LEU A 202 -22.26 22.77 1.76
C LEU A 202 -22.15 24.24 2.23
N ARG A 203 -21.36 25.08 1.55
CA ARG A 203 -21.28 26.53 1.86
C ARG A 203 -22.59 27.27 1.60
N LYS A 204 -23.36 26.83 0.60
CA LYS A 204 -24.64 27.46 0.21
C LYS A 204 -25.83 26.90 0.98
N ALA A 205 -25.71 25.70 1.54
CA ALA A 205 -26.77 25.05 2.27
C ALA A 205 -27.20 25.88 3.49
N LYS A 206 -28.52 26.08 3.64
CA LYS A 206 -29.15 26.74 4.79
C LYS A 206 -30.28 25.89 5.34
N PRO A 207 -29.98 24.75 5.99
CA PRO A 207 -31.00 23.89 6.58
C PRO A 207 -31.79 24.64 7.65
N ALA A 208 -33.10 24.37 7.74
CA ALA A 208 -33.96 24.99 8.75
C ALA A 208 -33.77 24.36 10.13
N ASP A 209 -33.38 23.08 10.19
CA ASP A 209 -33.18 22.36 11.44
C ASP A 209 -31.73 22.46 11.94
N LEU A 210 -31.59 22.60 13.26
CA LEU A 210 -30.29 22.81 13.91
C LEU A 210 -29.34 21.61 13.78
N ASP A 211 -29.87 20.38 13.68
CA ASP A 211 -29.05 19.18 13.59
C ASP A 211 -28.36 19.09 12.22
N THR A 212 -29.10 19.25 11.13
CA THR A 212 -28.57 19.30 9.76
C THR A 212 -27.64 20.49 9.60
N GLN A 213 -27.95 21.66 10.18
CA GLN A 213 -27.03 22.81 10.16
C GLN A 213 -25.68 22.47 10.80
N ARG A 214 -25.67 21.78 11.94
CA ARG A 214 -24.43 21.32 12.61
C ARG A 214 -23.67 20.30 11.77
N ARG A 215 -24.36 19.34 11.17
CA ARG A 215 -23.76 18.31 10.29
C ARG A 215 -23.12 18.92 9.05
N VAL A 216 -23.84 19.83 8.36
CA VAL A 216 -23.31 20.58 7.20
C VAL A 216 -22.06 21.36 7.58
N THR A 217 -22.11 22.11 8.68
CA THR A 217 -20.96 22.93 9.15
C THR A 217 -19.78 22.05 9.53
N GLY A 218 -20.03 20.93 10.23
CA GLY A 218 -19.00 19.98 10.63
C GLY A 218 -18.31 19.32 9.44
N LEU A 219 -19.10 18.83 8.48
CA LEU A 219 -18.59 18.20 7.26
C LEU A 219 -17.78 19.20 6.42
N LEU A 220 -18.30 20.42 6.21
CA LEU A 220 -17.59 21.46 5.48
C LEU A 220 -16.24 21.77 6.12
N LYS A 221 -16.18 21.90 7.46
CA LYS A 221 -14.93 22.16 8.18
C LYS A 221 -13.90 21.05 7.98
N VAL A 222 -14.32 19.78 8.04
CA VAL A 222 -13.42 18.64 7.80
C VAL A 222 -12.88 18.69 6.37
N MET A 223 -13.77 18.85 5.39
CA MET A 223 -13.41 18.92 3.97
C MET A 223 -12.43 20.06 3.68
N GLU A 224 -12.69 21.26 4.19
CA GLU A 224 -11.81 22.42 4.00
C GLU A 224 -10.46 22.24 4.71
N SER A 225 -10.45 21.68 5.93
CA SER A 225 -9.20 21.49 6.70
C SER A 225 -8.25 20.47 6.07
N GLN A 226 -8.78 19.53 5.30
CA GLN A 226 -8.03 18.46 4.64
C GLN A 226 -7.97 18.64 3.11
N ASN A 227 -8.49 19.76 2.61
CA ASN A 227 -8.54 20.10 1.18
C ASN A 227 -9.27 19.07 0.29
N TYR A 228 -10.35 18.46 0.80
CA TYR A 228 -11.22 17.58 0.01
C TYR A 228 -12.33 18.37 -0.68
N GLY A 229 -12.61 18.02 -1.94
CA GLY A 229 -13.63 18.68 -2.75
C GLY A 229 -15.05 18.20 -2.47
N SER A 230 -15.19 16.92 -2.11
CA SER A 230 -16.47 16.23 -1.92
C SER A 230 -16.45 15.19 -0.79
N ASP A 231 -17.63 14.79 -0.34
CA ASP A 231 -17.83 13.63 0.54
C ASP A 231 -17.28 12.34 -0.08
N THR A 232 -17.38 12.20 -1.41
CA THR A 232 -16.82 11.06 -2.14
C THR A 232 -15.30 11.00 -2.02
N ASP A 233 -14.61 12.15 -2.08
CA ASP A 233 -13.14 12.19 -1.89
C ASP A 233 -12.74 11.72 -0.49
N LEU A 234 -13.49 12.15 0.53
CA LEU A 234 -13.33 11.70 1.91
C LEU A 234 -13.56 10.19 2.06
N ILE A 235 -14.65 9.67 1.48
CA ILE A 235 -14.98 8.23 1.53
C ILE A 235 -13.87 7.42 0.85
N ASN A 236 -13.40 7.86 -0.32
CA ASN A 236 -12.35 7.18 -1.05
C ASN A 236 -11.04 7.15 -0.26
N GLU A 237 -10.64 8.26 0.34
CA GLU A 237 -9.40 8.31 1.13
C GLU A 237 -9.49 7.48 2.42
N LEU A 238 -10.62 7.55 3.13
CA LEU A 238 -10.88 6.67 4.28
C LEU A 238 -10.86 5.20 3.88
N SER A 239 -11.45 4.85 2.73
CA SER A 239 -11.47 3.47 2.21
C SER A 239 -10.06 2.97 1.92
N LYS A 240 -9.19 3.78 1.31
CA LYS A 240 -7.77 3.44 1.10
C LYS A 240 -7.03 3.19 2.41
N GLY A 241 -7.22 4.06 3.41
CA GLY A 241 -6.63 3.87 4.74
C GLY A 241 -7.14 2.61 5.44
N ILE A 242 -8.43 2.31 5.30
CA ILE A 242 -9.05 1.08 5.84
C ILE A 242 -8.51 -0.17 5.14
N GLU A 243 -8.27 -0.11 3.83
CA GLU A 243 -7.67 -1.21 3.08
C GLU A 243 -6.24 -1.53 3.56
N GLN A 244 -5.44 -0.50 3.87
CA GLN A 244 -4.14 -0.68 4.51
C GLN A 244 -4.25 -1.30 5.91
N LEU A 245 -5.25 -0.89 6.70
CA LEU A 245 -5.51 -1.48 8.02
C LEU A 245 -5.95 -2.94 7.91
N LYS A 246 -6.79 -3.26 6.92
CA LYS A 246 -7.22 -4.63 6.61
C LYS A 246 -6.03 -5.51 6.29
N SER A 247 -5.17 -5.07 5.37
CA SER A 247 -3.91 -5.75 5.03
C SER A 247 -3.11 -6.13 6.28
N ARG A 248 -2.98 -5.22 7.24
CA ARG A 248 -2.26 -5.49 8.51
C ARG A 248 -3.02 -6.40 9.47
N ALA A 249 -4.32 -6.19 9.62
CA ALA A 249 -5.17 -6.85 10.60
C ALA A 249 -5.48 -8.32 10.26
N GLU A 250 -5.69 -8.58 8.97
CA GLU A 250 -6.14 -9.88 8.47
C GLU A 250 -5.00 -10.73 7.92
N TYR A 251 -3.89 -10.10 7.48
CA TYR A 251 -2.80 -10.80 6.78
C TYR A 251 -1.43 -10.56 7.42
N ALA A 252 -0.93 -9.33 7.48
CA ALA A 252 0.47 -9.07 7.85
C ALA A 252 0.85 -9.63 9.25
N TYR A 253 -0.05 -9.53 10.22
CA TYR A 253 0.12 -10.03 11.59
C TYR A 253 -0.83 -11.20 11.92
N ASN A 254 -1.18 -12.01 10.92
CA ASN A 254 -2.01 -13.20 11.10
C ASN A 254 -1.16 -14.48 10.94
N PRO A 255 -0.79 -15.16 12.04
CA PRO A 255 0.02 -16.39 12.00
C PRO A 255 -0.66 -17.57 11.29
N ALA A 256 -1.97 -17.51 11.04
CA ALA A 256 -2.73 -18.55 10.36
C ALA A 256 -2.84 -18.33 8.85
N TYR A 257 -2.42 -17.16 8.35
CA TYR A 257 -2.45 -16.85 6.93
C TYR A 257 -1.13 -17.25 6.28
N ASP A 258 -1.20 -17.96 5.15
CA ASP A 258 -0.05 -18.36 4.36
C ASP A 258 -0.28 -18.07 2.87
N ALA A 259 0.31 -16.96 2.40
CA ALA A 259 0.26 -16.55 1.01
C ALA A 259 1.04 -17.48 0.08
N ARG A 260 2.03 -18.24 0.61
CA ARG A 260 2.91 -19.09 -0.21
C ARG A 260 2.17 -20.29 -0.80
N THR A 261 1.02 -20.64 -0.24
CA THR A 261 0.09 -21.61 -0.86
C THR A 261 -0.41 -21.19 -2.25
N ILE A 262 -0.36 -19.89 -2.58
CA ILE A 262 -0.69 -19.39 -3.92
C ILE A 262 0.48 -19.68 -4.86
N VAL A 263 1.68 -19.22 -4.50
CA VAL A 263 2.89 -19.32 -5.34
C VAL A 263 3.31 -20.78 -5.53
N GLY A 264 3.24 -21.58 -4.47
CA GLY A 264 3.65 -22.98 -4.47
C GLY A 264 5.17 -23.18 -4.38
N ASP A 265 5.93 -22.13 -4.06
CA ASP A 265 7.39 -22.18 -3.94
C ASP A 265 7.85 -22.66 -2.55
N ASN A 266 9.11 -23.10 -2.48
CA ASN A 266 9.84 -23.27 -1.24
C ASN A 266 10.78 -22.07 -1.01
N PRO A 267 10.40 -21.10 -0.15
CA PRO A 267 11.20 -19.90 0.07
C PRO A 267 12.54 -20.17 0.79
N THR A 268 12.77 -21.39 1.27
CA THR A 268 14.04 -21.80 1.90
C THR A 268 14.99 -22.50 0.93
N ASP A 269 14.53 -22.83 -0.28
CA ASP A 269 15.34 -23.43 -1.33
C ASP A 269 15.69 -22.38 -2.39
N LEU A 270 16.94 -21.90 -2.37
CA LEU A 270 17.44 -20.94 -3.34
C LEU A 270 17.57 -21.52 -4.77
N ALA A 271 17.42 -22.83 -4.93
CA ALA A 271 17.39 -23.49 -6.22
C ALA A 271 15.96 -23.65 -6.78
N ASP A 272 14.92 -23.35 -5.99
CA ASP A 272 13.55 -23.37 -6.48
C ASP A 272 13.32 -22.24 -7.49
N ARG A 273 12.80 -22.61 -8.66
CA ARG A 273 12.65 -21.74 -9.84
C ARG A 273 11.38 -22.04 -10.65
N ASP A 274 10.66 -23.13 -10.38
CA ASP A 274 9.49 -23.55 -11.18
C ASP A 274 8.19 -23.01 -10.58
N TYR A 275 8.13 -21.69 -10.40
CA TYR A 275 6.95 -20.98 -9.89
C TYR A 275 6.76 -19.62 -10.57
N GLY A 276 5.59 -19.03 -10.38
CA GLY A 276 5.21 -17.79 -11.04
C GLY A 276 4.45 -17.98 -12.34
N ASN A 277 4.31 -16.89 -13.10
CA ASN A 277 3.70 -16.85 -14.41
C ASN A 277 4.16 -15.63 -15.22
N ALA A 278 3.76 -15.55 -16.50
CA ALA A 278 4.05 -14.44 -17.40
C ALA A 278 3.12 -13.20 -17.21
N ASP A 279 2.16 -13.24 -16.28
CA ASP A 279 1.26 -12.11 -15.99
C ASP A 279 1.95 -11.10 -15.06
N ILE A 280 2.66 -10.16 -15.67
CA ILE A 280 3.40 -9.10 -14.96
C ILE A 280 2.56 -7.88 -14.57
N ASN A 281 1.25 -7.88 -14.85
CA ASN A 281 0.37 -6.81 -14.37
C ASN A 281 0.20 -6.92 -12.84
N GLY A 282 0.19 -8.15 -12.31
CA GLY A 282 0.04 -8.39 -10.88
C GLY A 282 -1.34 -7.97 -10.35
N PRO A 283 -1.55 -7.98 -9.02
CA PRO A 283 -2.80 -7.57 -8.40
C PRO A 283 -2.99 -6.05 -8.37
N ASP A 284 -1.92 -5.26 -8.52
CA ASP A 284 -1.94 -3.80 -8.52
C ASP A 284 -0.91 -3.20 -9.49
N ALA A 285 -1.28 -3.15 -10.77
CA ALA A 285 -0.46 -2.58 -11.84
C ALA A 285 -0.32 -1.05 -11.74
N HIS A 286 -1.16 -0.37 -10.95
CA HIS A 286 -1.17 1.09 -10.82
C HIS A 286 -0.03 1.62 -9.94
N HIS A 287 0.61 0.75 -9.17
CA HIS A 287 1.82 1.12 -8.46
C HIS A 287 2.97 1.27 -9.46
N GLY A 288 3.34 2.52 -9.77
CA GLY A 288 4.46 2.81 -10.68
C GLY A 288 4.11 2.93 -12.16
N THR A 289 2.82 2.90 -12.53
CA THR A 289 2.31 3.25 -13.87
C THR A 289 1.26 4.33 -13.81
#